data_AF-A0A1T4WMN2-F1
#
_entry.id   AF-A0A1T4WMN2-F1
#
_cell.length_a   1.000
_cell.length_b   1.000
_cell.length_c   1.000
_cell.angle_alpha   90.00
_cell.angle_beta   90.00
_cell.angle_gamma   90.00
#
_symmetry.space_group_name_H-M   'P 1'
#
loop_
_entity.id
_entity.type
_entity.pdbx_description
1 polymer ?
#
loop_
_entity_poly.entity_id
_entity_poly.type
_entity_poly.pdbx_seq_one_letter_code
_entity_poly.pdbx_strand_id
1 'polypeptide(L)' 'MFRRISRQERERRAARAELETTLQALRSNERAFTEAQDPFYIDQLTYQHAALMCRCRALLRTLRAEGEEP' A
#
# COMPACT_ATOMS: atom_id res chain seq x y z
N MET A 1 -5.75 32.45 8.40
CA MET A 1 -7.05 31.73 8.34
C MET A 1 -6.76 30.22 8.32
N PHE A 2 -6.83 29.54 9.47
CA PHE A 2 -6.57 28.10 9.53
C PHE A 2 -7.73 27.33 8.92
N ARG A 3 -7.59 26.85 7.68
CA ARG A 3 -8.55 25.93 7.09
C ARG A 3 -8.50 24.63 7.90
N ARG A 4 -9.58 24.32 8.65
CA ARG A 4 -9.74 22.99 9.26
C ARG A 4 -9.66 21.98 8.13
N ILE A 5 -8.63 21.14 8.15
CA ILE A 5 -8.51 20.01 7.24
C ILE A 5 -9.76 19.15 7.46
N SER A 6 -10.55 18.95 6.41
CA SER A 6 -11.74 18.10 6.48
C SER A 6 -11.33 16.69 6.88
N ARG A 7 -12.23 15.96 7.54
CA ARG A 7 -11.99 14.56 7.90
C ARG A 7 -11.57 13.73 6.67
N GLN A 8 -12.23 13.96 5.54
CA GLN A 8 -11.94 13.35 4.25
C GLN A 8 -10.52 13.64 3.76
N GLU A 9 -10.04 14.89 3.84
CA GLU A 9 -8.66 15.22 3.43
C GLU A 9 -7.62 14.58 4.36
N ARG A 10 -7.93 14.36 5.65
CA ARG A 10 -7.06 13.59 6.56
C ARG A 10 -7.03 12.11 6.19
N GLU A 11 -8.19 11.52 5.93
CA GLU A 11 -8.31 10.11 5.51
C GLU A 11 -7.59 9.88 4.18
N ARG A 12 -7.71 10.80 3.22
CA ARG A 12 -6.96 10.78 1.96
C ARG A 12 -5.45 10.83 2.16
N ARG A 13 -4.96 11.72 3.03
CA ARG A 13 -3.53 11.81 3.34
C ARG A 13 -3.01 10.54 4.02
N ALA A 14 -3.79 9.99 4.95
CA ALA A 14 -3.45 8.73 5.60
C ALA A 14 -3.38 7.59 4.58
N ALA A 15 -4.37 7.46 3.69
CA ALA A 15 -4.39 6.44 2.64
C ALA A 15 -3.22 6.59 1.66
N ARG A 16 -2.82 7.83 1.31
CA ARG A 16 -1.61 8.09 0.48
C ARG A 16 -0.33 7.68 1.19
N ALA A 17 -0.14 8.07 2.45
CA ALA A 17 1.03 7.72 3.24
C ALA A 17 1.13 6.19 3.43
N GLU A 18 0.01 5.53 3.64
CA GLU A 18 -0.05 4.08 3.74
C GLU A 18 0.27 3.40 2.40
N LEU A 19 -0.22 3.95 1.29
CA LEU A 19 0.08 3.43 -0.05
C LEU A 19 1.58 3.51 -0.34
N GLU A 20 2.22 4.65 -0.04
CA GLU A 20 3.66 4.82 -0.19
C GLU A 20 4.45 3.80 0.64
N THR A 21 4.05 3.60 1.89
CA THR A 21 4.65 2.60 2.79
C THR A 21 4.47 1.18 2.24
N THR A 22 3.29 0.85 1.73
CA THR A 22 2.99 -0.48 1.15
C THR A 22 3.82 -0.72 -0.11
N LEU A 23 4.01 0.30 -0.96
CA LEU A 23 4.88 0.23 -2.14
C LEU A 23 6.37 0.10 -1.78
N GLN A 24 6.80 0.69 -0.67
CA GLN A 24 8.16 0.48 -0.17
C GLN A 24 8.32 -0.96 0.34
N ALA A 25 7.33 -1.49 1.07
CA ALA A 25 7.34 -2.87 1.52
C ALA A 25 7.34 -3.87 0.35
N LEU A 26 6.61 -3.61 -0.73
CA LEU A 26 6.66 -4.42 -1.96
C LEU A 26 8.05 -4.47 -2.55
N ARG A 27 8.69 -3.30 -2.74
CA ARG A 27 10.06 -3.22 -3.27
C ARG A 27 11.07 -3.95 -2.38
N SER A 28 10.93 -3.86 -1.06
CA SER A 28 11.77 -4.62 -0.13
C SER A 28 11.52 -6.13 -0.21
N ASN A 29 10.26 -6.55 -0.34
CA ASN A 29 9.90 -7.96 -0.50
C ASN A 29 10.45 -8.53 -1.82
N GLU A 30 10.37 -7.79 -2.93
CA GLU A 30 10.93 -8.19 -4.23
C GLU A 30 12.47 -8.36 -4.17
N ARG A 31 13.17 -7.48 -3.45
CA ARG A 31 14.61 -7.62 -3.19
C ARG A 31 14.90 -8.88 -2.38
N ALA A 32 14.19 -9.07 -1.27
CA ALA A 32 14.33 -10.26 -0.44
C ALA A 32 14.04 -11.56 -1.21
N PHE A 33 13.06 -11.54 -2.13
CA PHE A 33 12.72 -12.67 -2.99
C PHE A 33 13.85 -13.00 -3.96
N THR A 34 14.49 -11.96 -4.53
CA THR A 34 15.63 -12.13 -5.45
C THR A 34 16.84 -12.74 -4.75
N GLU A 35 17.03 -12.44 -3.46
CA GLU A 35 18.16 -12.92 -2.66
C GLU A 35 17.87 -14.26 -1.95
N ALA A 36 16.60 -14.66 -1.85
CA ALA A 36 16.19 -15.87 -1.15
C ALA A 36 16.62 -17.14 -1.89
N GLN A 37 17.23 -18.07 -1.14
CA GLN A 37 17.59 -19.41 -1.63
C GLN A 37 16.74 -20.50 -0.96
N ASP A 38 16.20 -20.21 0.22
CA ASP A 38 15.39 -21.15 0.99
C ASP A 38 13.96 -21.24 0.40
N PRO A 39 13.49 -22.44 0.00
CA PRO A 39 12.17 -22.59 -0.61
C PRO A 39 11.00 -22.17 0.29
N PHE A 40 11.09 -22.42 1.59
CA PHE A 40 10.02 -22.05 2.52
C PHE A 40 9.94 -20.53 2.69
N TYR A 41 11.09 -19.86 2.73
CA TYR A 41 11.16 -18.41 2.76
C TYR A 41 10.67 -17.78 1.46
N ILE A 42 10.93 -18.39 0.30
CA ILE A 42 10.38 -17.99 -1.01
C ILE A 42 8.84 -18.06 -1.00
N ASP A 43 8.28 -19.16 -0.48
CA ASP A 43 6.82 -19.30 -0.36
C ASP A 43 6.23 -18.22 0.56
N GLN A 44 6.86 -17.99 1.72
CA GLN A 44 6.47 -16.93 2.64
C GLN A 44 6.49 -15.55 1.95
N LEU A 45 7.56 -15.22 1.23
CA LEU A 45 7.69 -13.96 0.50
C LEU A 45 6.63 -13.82 -0.59
N THR A 46 6.27 -14.92 -1.26
CA THR A 46 5.19 -14.96 -2.26
C THR A 46 3.84 -14.59 -1.65
N TYR A 47 3.49 -15.18 -0.50
CA TYR A 47 2.25 -14.83 0.20
C TYR A 47 2.25 -13.39 0.71
N GLN A 48 3.38 -12.92 1.22
CA GLN A 48 3.54 -11.52 1.64
C GLN A 48 3.36 -10.56 0.46
N HIS A 49 3.95 -10.86 -0.70
CA HIS A 49 3.78 -10.07 -1.92
C HIS A 49 2.30 -9.97 -2.30
N ALA A 50 1.57 -11.10 -2.32
CA ALA A 50 0.15 -11.13 -2.62
C ALA A 50 -0.68 -10.27 -1.65
N ALA A 51 -0.40 -10.35 -0.34
CA ALA A 51 -1.06 -9.53 0.67
C ALA A 51 -0.82 -8.03 0.47
N LEU A 52 0.42 -7.64 0.19
CA LEU A 52 0.79 -6.25 -0.09
C LEU A 52 0.11 -5.73 -1.36
N MET A 53 0.06 -6.52 -2.44
CA MET A 53 -0.64 -6.17 -3.67
C MET A 53 -2.15 -5.99 -3.44
N CYS A 54 -2.77 -6.85 -2.63
CA CYS A 54 -4.16 -6.69 -2.20
C CYS A 54 -4.37 -5.38 -1.44
N ARG A 55 -3.45 -5.02 -0.52
CA ARG A 55 -3.53 -3.76 0.23
C ARG A 55 -3.38 -2.53 -0.69
N CYS A 56 -2.41 -2.55 -1.61
CA CYS A 56 -2.26 -1.49 -2.62
C CYS A 56 -3.55 -1.30 -3.44
N ARG A 57 -4.17 -2.39 -3.90
CA ARG A 57 -5.44 -2.32 -4.66
C ARG A 57 -6.57 -1.70 -3.83
N ALA A 58 -6.69 -2.06 -2.55
CA ALA A 58 -7.69 -1.49 -1.66
C ALA A 58 -7.48 0.02 -1.47
N LEU A 59 -6.25 0.45 -1.19
CA LEU A 59 -5.92 1.87 -1.01
C LEU A 59 -6.14 2.68 -2.29
N LEU A 60 -5.77 2.14 -3.45
CA LEU A 60 -6.02 2.78 -4.75
C LEU A 60 -7.52 2.94 -5.03
N ARG A 61 -8.36 1.99 -4.63
CA ARG A 61 -9.83 2.12 -4.75
C ARG A 61 -10.35 3.24 -3.85
N THR A 62 -9.92 3.31 -2.59
CA THR A 62 -10.29 4.40 -1.68
C THR A 62 -9.90 5.76 -2.27
N LEU A 63 -8.67 5.89 -2.74
CA LEU A 63 -8.18 7.16 -3.31
C LEU A 63 -8.86 7.58 -4.62
N ARG A 64 -9.38 6.61 -5.40
CA ARG A 64 -10.14 6.89 -6.63
C ARG A 64 -11.60 7.25 -6.34
N ALA A 65 -12.26 6.49 -5.45
CA ALA A 65 -13.64 6.75 -5.06
C ALA A 65 -13.85 8.13 -4.42
N GLU A 66 -12.80 8.67 -3.79
CA GLU A 66 -12.81 10.04 -3.24
C GLU A 66 -12.53 11.14 -4.29
N GLY A 67 -12.13 10.80 -5.51
CA GLY A 67 -11.89 11.74 -6.62
C GLY A 67 -13.08 11.88 -7.59
N GLU A 68 -14.03 10.94 -7.56
CA GLU A 68 -15.34 11.05 -8.19
C GLU A 68 -16.32 11.69 -7.20
N GLU A 69 -16.24 13.01 -7.04
CA GLU A 69 -17.41 13.77 -6.59
C GLU A 69 -18.41 13.88 -7.76
N PRO A 70 -19.73 13.69 -7.53
CA PRO A 70 -20.75 13.82 -8.57
C PRO A 70 -20.90 15.24 -9.12
#